data_AF-A0A2A3YAI9-F1
#
_entry.id   AF-A0A2A3YAI9-F1
#
_cell.length_a   1.000
_cell.length_b   1.000
_cell.length_c   1.000
_cell.angle_alpha   90.00
_cell.angle_beta   90.00
_cell.angle_gamma   90.00
#
_symmetry.space_group_name_H-M   'P 1'
#
loop_
_entity.id
_entity.type
_entity.pdbx_description
1 polymer ?
#
loop_
_entity_poly.entity_id
_entity_poly.type
_entity_poly.pdbx_seq_one_letter_code
_entity_poly.pdbx_strand_id
1 'polypeptide(L)'
;MHSQRRESLEASARILRAILRGIDHREEVFACIKDAPSTDASAVAVHKLLGVSEDEARAILDMQVRRFSDAEREKFTAHIALLHAELDSLR
;
A
#
# COMPACT_ATOMS: atom_id res chain seq x y z
N MET A 1 -22.52 -9.25 -13.34
CA MET A 1 -21.16 -8.95 -13.86
C MET A 1 -20.52 -7.74 -13.18
N HIS A 2 -21.26 -6.66 -12.86
CA HIS A 2 -20.70 -5.47 -12.21
C HIS A 2 -20.17 -5.69 -10.76
N SER A 3 -20.77 -6.59 -9.95
CA SER A 3 -20.30 -6.86 -8.57
C SER A 3 -18.83 -7.33 -8.52
N GLN A 4 -18.48 -8.32 -9.36
CA GLN A 4 -17.12 -8.87 -9.41
C GLN A 4 -16.08 -7.81 -9.82
N ARG A 5 -16.43 -6.94 -10.78
CA ARG A 5 -15.54 -5.86 -11.24
C ARG A 5 -15.31 -4.84 -10.12
N ARG A 6 -16.38 -4.44 -9.44
CA ARG A 6 -16.32 -3.50 -8.32
C ARG A 6 -15.45 -4.03 -7.18
N GLU A 7 -15.68 -5.27 -6.75
CA GLU A 7 -14.89 -5.92 -5.69
C GLU A 7 -13.41 -5.99 -6.04
N SER A 8 -13.09 -6.31 -7.31
CA SER A 8 -11.71 -6.32 -7.79
C SER A 8 -11.07 -4.93 -7.73
N LEU A 9 -11.78 -3.88 -8.16
CA LEU A 9 -11.28 -2.50 -8.12
C LEU A 9 -11.09 -1.99 -6.69
N GLU A 10 -12.02 -2.31 -5.79
CA GLU A 10 -11.91 -1.97 -4.36
C GLU A 10 -10.70 -2.64 -3.72
N ALA A 11 -10.44 -3.91 -4.05
CA ALA A 11 -9.27 -4.64 -3.58
C ALA A 11 -7.95 -4.04 -4.09
N SER A 12 -7.87 -3.73 -5.39
CA SER A 12 -6.69 -3.05 -5.97
C SER A 12 -6.46 -1.69 -5.31
N ALA A 13 -7.52 -0.89 -5.15
CA ALA A 13 -7.42 0.42 -4.53
C ALA A 13 -6.99 0.34 -3.05
N ARG A 14 -7.37 -0.73 -2.34
CA ARG A 14 -6.96 -0.97 -0.95
C ARG A 14 -5.45 -1.16 -0.83
N ILE A 15 -4.89 -2.06 -1.62
CA ILE A 15 -3.44 -2.35 -1.65
C ILE A 15 -2.66 -1.11 -2.07
N LEU A 16 -3.10 -0.40 -3.11
CA LEU A 16 -2.43 0.82 -3.58
C LEU A 16 -2.41 1.92 -2.51
N ARG A 17 -3.47 2.05 -1.70
CA ARG A 17 -3.50 2.98 -0.57
C ARG A 17 -2.53 2.58 0.53
N ALA A 18 -2.41 1.29 0.84
CA ALA A 18 -1.42 0.81 1.81
C ALA A 18 0.01 1.09 1.33
N ILE A 19 0.30 0.80 0.06
CA ILE A 19 1.59 1.13 -0.58
C ILE A 19 1.87 2.63 -0.49
N LEU A 20 0.91 3.49 -0.83
CA LEU A 20 1.08 4.93 -0.76
C LEU A 20 1.43 5.40 0.67
N ARG A 21 0.75 4.86 1.69
CA ARG A 21 1.09 5.14 3.09
C ARG A 21 2.52 4.71 3.44
N GLY A 22 2.94 3.53 2.97
CA GLY A 22 4.31 3.05 3.16
C GLY A 22 5.35 3.97 2.50
N ILE A 23 5.05 4.53 1.32
CA ILE A 23 5.91 5.52 0.65
C ILE A 23 5.95 6.83 1.43
N ASP A 24 4.80 7.31 1.92
CA ASP A 24 4.70 8.54 2.72
C ASP A 24 5.47 8.44 4.06
N HIS A 25 5.62 7.24 4.62
CA HIS A 25 6.30 6.96 5.90
C HIS A 25 7.57 6.13 5.69
N ARG A 26 8.29 6.38 4.60
CA ARG A 26 9.43 5.55 4.19
C ARG A 26 10.50 5.43 5.28
N GLU A 27 10.77 6.50 6.02
CA GLU A 27 11.83 6.53 7.03
C GLU A 27 11.46 5.64 8.23
N GLU A 28 10.22 5.74 8.70
CA GLU A 28 9.69 4.94 9.80
C GLU A 28 9.56 3.46 9.41
N VAL A 29 9.16 3.17 8.17
CA VAL A 29 9.11 1.80 7.64
C VAL A 29 10.52 1.19 7.59
N PHE A 30 11.52 1.92 7.09
CA PHE A 30 12.91 1.43 7.08
C PHE A 30 13.48 1.27 8.49
N ALA A 31 13.13 2.14 9.43
CA ALA A 31 13.50 1.99 10.83
C ALA A 31 12.91 0.70 11.43
N CYS A 32 11.62 0.43 11.18
CA CYS A 32 10.96 -0.80 11.61
C CYS A 32 11.67 -2.06 11.07
N ILE A 33 12.08 -2.07 9.80
CA ILE A 33 12.81 -3.20 9.19
C ILE A 33 14.18 -3.36 9.84
N LYS A 34 14.89 -2.26 10.10
CA LYS A 34 16.22 -2.28 10.70
C LYS A 34 16.21 -2.81 12.13
N ASP A 35 15.19 -2.44 12.92
CA ASP A 35 15.11 -2.77 14.35
C ASP A 35 14.45 -4.13 14.61
N ALA A 36 13.73 -4.68 13.63
CA ALA A 36 13.03 -5.94 13.77
C ALA A 36 13.97 -7.16 13.70
N PRO A 37 13.76 -8.18 14.55
CA PRO A 37 14.57 -9.41 14.55
C PRO A 37 14.24 -10.39 13.42
N SER A 38 13.14 -10.17 12.68
CA SER A 38 12.71 -11.02 11.57
C SER A 38 11.77 -10.29 10.61
N THR A 39 11.54 -10.88 9.43
CA THR A 39 10.56 -10.38 8.45
C THR A 39 9.14 -10.34 9.02
N ASP A 40 8.73 -11.38 9.75
CA ASP A 40 7.41 -11.40 10.40
C ASP A 40 7.29 -10.31 11.48
N ALA A 41 8.33 -10.10 12.28
CA ALA A 41 8.35 -9.01 13.25
C ALA A 41 8.28 -7.63 12.56
N SER A 42 8.94 -7.48 11.40
CA SER A 42 8.84 -6.27 10.57
C SER A 42 7.41 -6.05 10.06
N ALA A 43 6.74 -7.10 9.58
CA ALA A 43 5.37 -7.01 9.09
C ALA A 43 4.40 -6.57 10.19
N VAL A 44 4.54 -7.14 11.39
CA VAL A 44 3.74 -6.73 12.57
C VAL A 44 4.04 -5.29 12.98
N ALA A 45 5.30 -4.85 12.93
CA ALA A 45 5.67 -3.47 13.24
C ALA A 45 5.07 -2.47 12.23
N VAL A 46 5.20 -2.74 10.93
CA VAL A 46 4.64 -1.91 9.84
C VAL A 46 3.11 -1.89 9.88
N HIS A 47 2.48 -3.05 10.13
CA HIS A 47 1.04 -3.17 10.35
C HIS A 47 0.55 -2.17 11.42
N LYS A 48 1.20 -2.19 12.60
CA LYS A 48 0.87 -1.30 13.72
C LYS A 48 1.17 0.17 13.41
N LEU A 49 2.31 0.44 12.79
CA LEU A 49 2.76 1.78 12.43
C LEU A 49 1.76 2.47 11.49
N LEU A 50 1.31 1.77 10.44
CA LEU A 50 0.53 2.38 9.36
C LEU A 50 -0.99 2.12 9.45
N GLY A 51 -1.43 1.29 10.41
CA GLY A 51 -2.82 0.89 10.57
C GLY A 51 -3.40 0.22 9.31
N VAL A 52 -2.60 -0.62 8.65
CA VAL A 52 -2.95 -1.42 7.46
C VAL A 52 -3.18 -2.88 7.88
N SER A 53 -3.59 -3.80 7.01
CA SER A 53 -3.60 -5.23 7.37
C SER A 53 -2.18 -5.84 7.38
N GLU A 54 -1.99 -7.03 7.96
CA GLU A 54 -0.69 -7.72 7.88
C GLU A 54 -0.30 -8.07 6.43
N ASP A 55 -1.25 -8.46 5.59
CA ASP A 55 -0.99 -8.75 4.17
C ASP A 55 -0.59 -7.49 3.40
N GLU A 56 -1.19 -6.35 3.73
CA GLU A 56 -0.81 -5.05 3.19
C GLU A 56 0.59 -4.63 3.67
N ALA A 57 0.91 -4.87 4.94
CA ALA A 57 2.25 -4.63 5.47
C ALA A 57 3.30 -5.50 4.75
N ARG A 58 3.01 -6.78 4.51
CA ARG A 58 3.87 -7.66 3.69
C ARG A 58 4.05 -7.12 2.28
N ALA A 59 2.96 -6.69 1.63
CA ALA A 59 3.04 -6.10 0.29
C ALA A 59 3.93 -4.85 0.23
N ILE A 60 3.97 -4.04 1.30
CA ILE A 60 4.89 -2.90 1.41
C ILE A 60 6.34 -3.37 1.56
N LEU A 61 6.59 -4.37 2.40
CA LEU A 61 7.93 -4.94 2.62
C LEU A 61 8.51 -5.60 1.37
N ASP A 62 7.66 -6.17 0.52
CA ASP A 62 8.06 -6.79 -0.75
C ASP A 62 8.43 -5.77 -1.84
N MET A 63 8.21 -4.48 -1.59
CA MET A 63 8.55 -3.43 -2.55
C MET A 63 10.06 -3.22 -2.68
N GLN A 64 10.50 -3.02 -3.93
CA GLN A 64 11.87 -2.61 -4.19
C GLN A 64 12.09 -1.15 -3.78
N VAL A 65 13.25 -0.82 -3.20
CA VAL A 65 13.61 0.53 -2.71
C VAL A 65 13.34 1.65 -3.73
N ARG A 66 13.57 1.40 -5.03
CA ARG A 66 13.27 2.35 -6.12
C ARG A 66 11.80 2.77 -6.24
N ARG A 67 10.87 2.09 -5.55
CA ARG A 67 9.44 2.38 -5.50
C ARG A 67 9.06 3.43 -4.45
N PHE A 68 9.99 3.80 -3.56
CA PHE A 68 9.77 4.78 -2.48
C PHE A 68 10.14 6.22 -2.86
N SER A 69 10.36 6.49 -4.15
CA SER A 69 10.67 7.83 -4.65
C SER A 69 9.41 8.67 -4.83
N ASP A 70 9.57 9.99 -4.80
CA ASP A 70 8.46 10.94 -4.96
C ASP A 70 7.78 10.80 -6.33
N ALA A 71 8.57 10.51 -7.38
CA ALA A 71 8.03 10.22 -8.71
C ALA A 71 7.13 8.98 -8.74
N GLU A 72 7.38 7.98 -7.90
CA GLU A 72 6.51 6.81 -7.79
C GLU A 72 5.29 7.08 -6.92
N ARG A 73 5.45 7.85 -5.85
CA ARG A 73 4.33 8.37 -5.05
C ARG A 73 3.29 9.08 -5.93
N GLU A 74 3.74 9.94 -6.85
CA GLU A 74 2.86 10.64 -7.80
C GLU A 74 2.10 9.67 -8.71
N LYS A 75 2.78 8.65 -9.25
CA LYS A 75 2.15 7.63 -10.09
C LYS A 75 1.10 6.80 -9.32
N PHE A 76 1.41 6.40 -8.09
CA PHE A 76 0.45 5.68 -7.24
C PHE A 76 -0.76 6.55 -6.91
N THR A 77 -0.54 7.83 -6.59
CA THR A 77 -1.62 8.79 -6.33
C THR A 77 -2.53 8.95 -7.55
N ALA A 78 -1.95 9.15 -8.74
CA ALA A 78 -2.70 9.26 -9.99
C ALA A 78 -3.49 7.97 -10.30
N HIS A 79 -2.90 6.80 -10.08
CA HIS A 79 -3.58 5.52 -10.30
C HIS A 79 -4.77 5.34 -9.33
N ILE A 80 -4.61 5.67 -8.05
CA ILE A 80 -5.70 5.62 -7.08
C ILE A 80 -6.86 6.53 -7.52
N ALA A 81 -6.56 7.75 -7.99
CA ALA A 81 -7.57 8.68 -8.48
C ALA A 81 -8.35 8.11 -9.69
N LEU A 82 -7.65 7.48 -10.63
CA LEU A 82 -8.29 6.81 -11.78
C LEU A 82 -9.20 5.66 -11.35
N LEU A 83 -8.74 4.82 -10.41
CA LEU A 83 -9.53 3.71 -9.88
C LEU A 83 -10.78 4.21 -9.12
N HIS A 84 -10.67 5.31 -8.38
CA HIS A 84 -11.82 5.92 -7.71
C HIS A 84 -12.84 6.46 -8.71
N ALA A 85 -12.39 7.11 -9.78
CA ALA A 85 -13.29 7.56 -10.85
C ALA A 85 -14.02 6.38 -11.52
N GLU A 86 -13.33 5.25 -11.76
CA GLU A 86 -13.97 4.04 -12.29
C GLU A 86 -14.98 3.45 -11.29
N LEU A 87 -14.62 3.35 -10.01
CA LEU A 87 -15.52 2.86 -8.96
C LEU A 87 -16.79 3.72 -8.81
N ASP A 88 -16.65 5.03 -8.96
CA ASP A 88 -17.79 5.96 -8.91
C ASP A 88 -18.72 5.82 -10.12
N SER A 89 -18.17 5.48 -11.29
CA SER A 89 -18.98 5.19 -12.50
C SER A 89 -19.78 3.88 -12.40
N LEU A 90 -19.41 3.00 -11.46
CA LEU A 90 -20.05 1.70 -11.21
C LEU A 90 -21.04 1.73 -10.04
N ARG A 91 -21.28 2.89 -9.43
CA ARG A 91 -22.32 3.12 -8.42
C ARG A 91 -23.67 3.33 -9.08
#